data_AF-A0A6L4ZL38-F1
#
_entry.id   AF-A0A6L4ZL38-F1
#
_cell.length_a   1.000
_cell.length_b   1.000
_cell.length_c   1.000
_cell.angle_alpha   90.00
_cell.angle_beta   90.00
_cell.angle_gamma   90.00
#
_symmetry.space_group_name_H-M   'P 1'
#
loop_
_entity.id
_entity.type
_entity.pdbx_description
1 polymer ?
#
loop_
_entity_poly.entity_id
_entity_poly.type
_entity_poly.pdbx_seq_one_letter_code
_entity_poly.pdbx_strand_id
1 'polypeptide(L)'
;SIQDDQLAKLGDEYIEKVLAKANKELKRDSLDVPENVFNLAKLLCIVEHVDHGRYRSENKEALFNEVRILFALNHTNTYRYAVSSAGAGGMVQMISSTYREIKNSFPKVDWVNNFEEAMMSHDNAAKAMLLYLNRYYDFFSNSSSVNTAWESGIATKEEIMAAGYNSNPNKVPRTLSQGEYWKRGLPQETQIYLTILRSLDSSVTTDPPEFYQAPDRVTKVVYKPKRHNRDQVRSVRLKSRDKASSRYSAPSKSSWRKSKASSNSRYSSKQNTKVKTQVKAKKNQRRR
;
A
#
# COMPACT_ATOMS: atom_id res chain seq x y z
N SER A 1 -15.85 -13.27 25.01
CA SER A 1 -16.21 -14.64 25.46
C SER A 1 -15.13 -15.59 24.96
N ILE A 2 -14.98 -16.81 25.51
CA ILE A 2 -13.95 -17.79 25.06
C ILE A 2 -14.02 -18.03 23.53
N GLN A 3 -15.21 -17.89 22.93
CA GLN A 3 -15.42 -18.03 21.50
C GLN A 3 -14.83 -16.86 20.69
N ASP A 4 -14.87 -15.63 21.22
CA ASP A 4 -14.32 -14.45 20.53
C ASP A 4 -12.80 -14.50 20.49
N ASP A 5 -12.15 -14.99 21.56
CA ASP A 5 -10.70 -15.12 21.64
C ASP A 5 -10.18 -16.19 20.65
N GLN A 6 -10.91 -17.29 20.51
CA GLN A 6 -10.61 -18.32 19.51
C GLN A 6 -10.78 -17.78 18.08
N LEU A 7 -11.83 -17.02 17.80
CA LEU A 7 -12.04 -16.41 16.49
C LEU A 7 -10.98 -15.34 16.19
N ALA A 8 -10.60 -14.53 17.17
CA ALA A 8 -9.53 -13.56 17.03
C ALA A 8 -8.20 -14.24 16.66
N LYS A 9 -7.87 -15.37 17.31
CA LYS A 9 -6.68 -16.16 16.96
C LYS A 9 -6.71 -16.68 15.53
N LEU A 10 -7.86 -17.15 15.03
CA LEU A 10 -8.01 -17.56 13.62
C LEU A 10 -7.79 -16.38 12.64
N GLY A 11 -8.09 -15.16 13.08
CA GLY A 11 -7.80 -13.93 12.35
C GLY A 11 -6.30 -13.69 12.22
N ASP A 12 -5.57 -13.79 13.33
CA ASP A 12 -4.10 -13.69 13.32
C ASP A 12 -3.45 -14.77 12.44
N GLU A 13 -3.94 -16.02 12.55
CA GLU A 13 -3.48 -17.14 11.71
C GLU A 13 -3.74 -16.89 10.21
N TYR A 14 -4.87 -16.27 9.87
CA TYR A 14 -5.16 -15.90 8.49
C TYR A 14 -4.18 -14.83 7.98
N ILE A 15 -3.97 -13.74 8.73
CA ILE A 15 -3.03 -12.67 8.39
C ILE A 15 -1.62 -13.26 8.18
N GLU A 16 -1.16 -14.07 9.13
CA GLU A 16 0.14 -14.72 9.06
C GLU A 16 0.26 -15.62 7.83
N LYS A 17 -0.75 -16.43 7.53
CA LYS A 17 -0.74 -17.30 6.35
C LYS A 17 -0.63 -16.52 5.05
N VAL A 18 -1.37 -15.42 4.91
CA VAL A 18 -1.31 -14.55 3.72
C VAL A 18 0.08 -13.95 3.56
N LEU A 19 0.61 -13.34 4.63
CA LEU A 19 1.94 -12.72 4.59
C LEU A 19 3.04 -13.77 4.37
N ALA A 20 2.96 -14.94 5.02
CA ALA A 20 3.94 -16.01 4.88
C ALA A 20 3.96 -16.58 3.45
N LYS A 21 2.79 -16.72 2.82
CA LYS A 21 2.69 -17.07 1.41
C LYS A 21 3.36 -16.02 0.53
N ALA A 22 3.05 -14.74 0.72
CA ALA A 22 3.66 -13.65 -0.03
C ALA A 22 5.19 -13.63 0.15
N ASN A 23 5.68 -13.75 1.38
CA ASN A 23 7.11 -13.80 1.69
C ASN A 23 7.81 -15.00 1.03
N LYS A 24 7.17 -16.18 1.03
CA LYS A 24 7.69 -17.37 0.33
C LYS A 24 7.81 -17.14 -1.17
N GLU A 25 6.85 -16.47 -1.78
CA GLU A 25 6.89 -16.13 -3.21
C GLU A 25 8.00 -15.11 -3.51
N LEU A 26 8.11 -14.04 -2.70
CA LEU A 26 9.18 -13.04 -2.83
C LEU A 26 10.58 -13.67 -2.66
N LYS A 27 10.75 -14.59 -1.72
CA LYS A 27 12.00 -15.33 -1.52
C LYS A 27 12.42 -16.15 -2.75
N ARG A 28 11.47 -16.71 -3.51
CA ARG A 28 11.78 -17.40 -4.77
C ARG A 28 12.35 -16.46 -5.82
N ASP A 29 12.01 -15.17 -5.73
CA ASP A 29 12.54 -14.10 -6.58
C ASP A 29 13.80 -13.44 -5.99
N SER A 30 14.40 -14.04 -4.95
CA SER A 30 15.55 -13.51 -4.21
C SER A 30 15.29 -12.15 -3.54
N LEU A 31 14.04 -11.91 -3.12
CA LEU A 31 13.63 -10.74 -2.36
C LEU A 31 13.33 -11.16 -0.92
N ASP A 32 14.40 -11.35 -0.13
CA ASP A 32 14.28 -11.73 1.27
C ASP A 32 13.74 -10.56 2.11
N VAL A 33 12.77 -10.87 2.98
CA VAL A 33 12.19 -9.92 3.93
C VAL A 33 12.64 -10.29 5.34
N PRO A 34 13.28 -9.37 6.09
CA PRO A 34 13.68 -9.60 7.47
C PRO A 34 12.51 -9.99 8.38
N GLU A 35 12.78 -10.82 9.40
CA GLU A 35 11.76 -11.31 10.33
C GLU A 35 11.05 -10.16 11.08
N ASN A 36 11.78 -9.14 11.50
CA ASN A 36 11.19 -7.99 12.19
C ASN A 36 10.27 -7.18 11.26
N VAL A 37 10.61 -7.07 9.98
CA VAL A 37 9.74 -6.45 8.96
C VAL A 37 8.46 -7.29 8.75
N PHE A 38 8.59 -8.61 8.70
CA PHE A 38 7.46 -9.53 8.58
C PHE A 38 6.52 -9.42 9.79
N ASN A 39 7.08 -9.44 11.00
CA ASN A 39 6.30 -9.34 12.24
C ASN A 39 5.60 -7.99 12.36
N LEU A 40 6.28 -6.89 11.99
CA LEU A 40 5.64 -5.59 11.92
C LEU A 40 4.47 -5.59 10.92
N ALA A 41 4.64 -6.19 9.74
CA ALA A 41 3.57 -6.24 8.74
C ALA A 41 2.29 -6.90 9.28
N LYS A 42 2.41 -7.95 10.11
CA LYS A 42 1.27 -8.58 10.79
C LYS A 42 0.51 -7.59 11.67
N LEU A 43 1.24 -6.84 12.50
CA LEU A 43 0.65 -5.84 13.40
C LEU A 43 -0.03 -4.71 12.61
N LEU A 44 0.63 -4.20 11.58
CA LEU A 44 0.08 -3.09 10.78
C LEU A 44 -1.20 -3.51 10.04
N CYS A 45 -1.34 -4.77 9.61
CA CYS A 45 -2.61 -5.25 9.05
C CYS A 45 -3.80 -5.10 10.01
N ILE A 46 -3.57 -5.08 11.33
CA ILE A 46 -4.60 -4.81 12.33
C ILE A 46 -4.76 -3.29 12.50
N VAL A 47 -3.65 -2.59 12.73
CA VAL A 47 -3.64 -1.14 12.99
C VAL A 47 -4.34 -0.34 11.89
N GLU A 48 -4.14 -0.70 10.62
CA GLU A 48 -4.75 -0.02 9.46
C GLU A 48 -6.29 -0.01 9.48
N HIS A 49 -6.93 -0.94 10.20
CA HIS A 49 -8.39 -1.06 10.25
C HIS A 49 -9.00 -0.68 11.60
N VAL A 50 -8.18 -0.20 12.54
CA VAL A 50 -8.67 0.35 13.81
C VAL A 50 -9.10 1.80 13.60
N ASP A 51 -10.39 2.08 13.80
CA ASP A 51 -10.89 3.45 13.72
C ASP A 51 -10.33 4.33 14.84
N HIS A 52 -9.68 5.43 14.47
CA HIS A 52 -9.06 6.37 15.39
C HIS A 52 -10.04 7.03 16.37
N GLY A 53 -11.29 7.25 15.97
CA GLY A 53 -12.33 7.78 16.84
C GLY A 53 -12.75 6.76 17.89
N ARG A 54 -13.11 5.56 17.45
CA ARG A 54 -13.50 4.45 18.31
C ARG A 54 -12.40 4.09 19.31
N TYR A 55 -11.14 4.07 18.86
CA TYR A 55 -9.99 3.79 19.71
C TYR A 55 -9.87 4.72 20.93
N ARG A 56 -10.36 5.97 20.84
CA ARG A 56 -10.32 6.93 21.95
C ARG A 56 -11.40 6.67 23.00
N SER A 57 -12.50 6.02 22.63
CA SER A 57 -13.71 5.97 23.47
C SER A 57 -14.21 4.56 23.79
N GLU A 58 -13.73 3.55 23.07
CA GLU A 58 -14.15 2.15 23.21
C GLU A 58 -13.07 1.28 23.85
N ASN A 59 -13.45 0.06 24.22
CA ASN A 59 -12.50 -0.93 24.72
C ASN A 59 -11.54 -1.34 23.59
N LYS A 60 -10.23 -1.11 23.81
CA LYS A 60 -9.18 -1.33 22.81
C LYS A 60 -9.04 -2.79 22.40
N GLU A 61 -9.11 -3.71 23.35
CA GLU A 61 -9.01 -5.14 23.11
C GLU A 61 -10.19 -5.64 22.25
N ALA A 62 -11.40 -5.16 22.55
CA ALA A 62 -12.58 -5.46 21.74
C ALA A 62 -12.44 -4.95 20.31
N LEU A 63 -11.88 -3.75 20.09
CA LEU A 63 -11.61 -3.23 18.74
C LEU A 63 -10.59 -4.08 17.97
N PHE A 64 -9.51 -4.50 18.63
CA PHE A 64 -8.52 -5.36 17.98
C PHE A 64 -9.12 -6.73 17.62
N ASN A 65 -9.90 -7.31 18.54
CA ASN A 65 -10.57 -8.58 18.30
C ASN A 65 -11.62 -8.46 17.20
N GLU A 66 -12.36 -7.34 17.09
CA GLU A 66 -13.29 -7.10 15.99
C GLU A 66 -12.57 -7.19 14.61
N VAL A 67 -11.43 -6.50 14.47
CA VAL A 67 -10.63 -6.54 13.22
C VAL A 67 -10.16 -7.97 12.92
N ARG A 68 -9.61 -8.67 13.91
CA ARG A 68 -9.16 -10.07 13.75
C ARG A 68 -10.31 -11.01 13.37
N ILE A 69 -11.45 -10.89 14.04
CA ILE A 69 -12.64 -11.70 13.75
C ILE A 69 -13.13 -11.43 12.32
N LEU A 70 -13.07 -10.19 11.83
CA LEU A 70 -13.39 -9.89 10.43
C LEU A 70 -12.44 -10.61 9.45
N PHE A 71 -11.14 -10.69 9.75
CA PHE A 71 -10.21 -11.52 8.98
C PHE A 71 -10.54 -13.01 9.04
N ALA A 72 -10.85 -13.52 10.23
CA ALA A 72 -11.20 -14.92 10.45
C ALA A 72 -12.44 -15.35 9.64
N LEU A 73 -13.48 -14.52 9.64
CA LEU A 73 -14.78 -14.87 9.07
C LEU A 73 -14.85 -14.63 7.55
N ASN A 74 -14.14 -13.62 7.03
CA ASN A 74 -14.29 -13.20 5.63
C ASN A 74 -13.09 -13.53 4.75
N HIS A 75 -11.94 -13.88 5.33
CA HIS A 75 -10.71 -14.24 4.61
C HIS A 75 -10.38 -13.25 3.48
N THR A 76 -10.29 -13.70 2.23
CA THR A 76 -9.94 -12.87 1.06
C THR A 76 -10.97 -11.79 0.75
N ASN A 77 -12.17 -11.87 1.34
CA ASN A 77 -13.19 -10.84 1.20
C ASN A 77 -13.07 -9.74 2.26
N THR A 78 -12.28 -9.94 3.33
CA THR A 78 -12.09 -8.94 4.38
C THR A 78 -11.43 -7.69 3.78
N TYR A 79 -12.03 -6.52 4.01
CA TYR A 79 -11.52 -5.22 3.56
C TYR A 79 -11.24 -5.11 2.05
N ARG A 80 -11.71 -6.05 1.23
CA ARG A 80 -11.51 -6.06 -0.23
C ARG A 80 -11.92 -4.74 -0.89
N TYR A 81 -13.01 -4.14 -0.41
CA TYR A 81 -13.55 -2.86 -0.89
C TYR A 81 -13.32 -1.70 0.09
N ALA A 82 -12.50 -1.89 1.12
CA ALA A 82 -12.18 -0.81 2.06
C ALA A 82 -11.31 0.22 1.35
N VAL A 83 -11.78 1.47 1.33
CA VAL A 83 -11.09 2.60 0.73
C VAL A 83 -11.13 3.81 1.68
N SER A 84 -9.97 4.34 2.02
CA SER A 84 -9.86 5.56 2.84
C SER A 84 -10.20 6.83 2.04
N SER A 85 -10.35 7.97 2.73
CA SER A 85 -10.50 9.27 2.07
C SER A 85 -9.31 9.65 1.18
N ALA A 86 -8.11 9.14 1.49
CA ALA A 86 -6.90 9.33 0.70
C ALA A 86 -6.76 8.31 -0.46
N GLY A 87 -7.74 7.42 -0.63
CA GLY A 87 -7.70 6.38 -1.66
C GLY A 87 -6.82 5.17 -1.30
N ALA A 88 -6.51 5.00 -0.02
CA ALA A 88 -5.81 3.81 0.47
C ALA A 88 -6.74 2.60 0.43
N GLY A 89 -6.30 1.46 -0.12
CA GLY A 89 -7.17 0.33 -0.43
C GLY A 89 -6.78 -0.98 0.26
N GLY A 90 -7.78 -1.83 0.50
CA GLY A 90 -7.58 -3.24 0.81
C GLY A 90 -7.11 -3.55 2.23
N MET A 91 -6.63 -4.78 2.43
CA MET A 91 -6.11 -5.30 3.70
C MET A 91 -4.97 -4.44 4.28
N VAL A 92 -4.15 -3.84 3.43
CA VAL A 92 -2.93 -3.13 3.86
C VAL A 92 -3.04 -1.61 3.77
N GLN A 93 -4.21 -1.09 3.35
CA GLN A 93 -4.46 0.36 3.17
C GLN A 93 -3.32 1.07 2.42
N MET A 94 -2.85 0.51 1.30
CA MET A 94 -1.84 1.16 0.47
C MET A 94 -2.49 2.10 -0.55
N ILE A 95 -1.88 3.25 -0.81
CA ILE A 95 -2.33 4.22 -1.83
C ILE A 95 -1.75 3.92 -3.23
N SER A 96 -2.44 4.37 -4.28
CA SER A 96 -2.10 4.07 -5.68
C SER A 96 -0.69 4.49 -6.10
N SER A 97 -0.23 5.67 -5.65
CA SER A 97 1.12 6.17 -5.97
C SER A 97 2.21 5.28 -5.36
N THR A 98 2.02 4.84 -4.13
CA THR A 98 2.95 3.95 -3.42
C THR A 98 2.99 2.57 -4.08
N TYR A 99 1.82 2.02 -4.43
CA TYR A 99 1.76 0.74 -5.14
C TYR A 99 2.53 0.80 -6.47
N ARG A 100 2.35 1.90 -7.23
CA ARG A 100 3.08 2.12 -8.48
C ARG A 100 4.59 2.22 -8.27
N GLU A 101 5.03 2.94 -7.22
CA GLU A 101 6.46 3.03 -6.87
C GLU A 101 7.07 1.66 -6.59
N ILE A 102 6.41 0.86 -5.75
CA ILE A 102 6.88 -0.48 -5.39
C ILE A 102 6.90 -1.39 -6.62
N LYS A 103 5.81 -1.41 -7.39
CA LYS A 103 5.74 -2.16 -8.65
C LYS A 103 6.89 -1.82 -9.60
N ASN A 104 7.19 -0.53 -9.77
CA ASN A 104 8.29 -0.08 -10.63
C ASN A 104 9.68 -0.44 -10.07
N SER A 105 9.81 -0.48 -8.74
CA SER A 105 11.07 -0.83 -8.07
C SER A 105 11.37 -2.34 -8.13
N PHE A 106 10.33 -3.17 -8.28
CA PHE A 106 10.43 -4.62 -8.30
C PHE A 106 9.76 -5.22 -9.55
N PRO A 107 10.29 -4.95 -10.77
CA PRO A 107 9.65 -5.32 -12.03
C PRO A 107 9.61 -6.84 -12.31
N LYS A 108 10.36 -7.64 -11.55
CA LYS A 108 10.39 -9.11 -11.69
C LYS A 108 9.24 -9.81 -10.98
N VAL A 109 8.58 -9.13 -10.03
CA VAL A 109 7.44 -9.69 -9.31
C VAL A 109 6.22 -9.65 -10.22
N ASP A 110 5.45 -10.73 -10.23
CA ASP A 110 4.19 -10.80 -10.96
C ASP A 110 3.11 -9.94 -10.27
N TRP A 111 2.84 -8.77 -10.84
CA TRP A 111 1.97 -7.75 -10.27
C TRP A 111 0.61 -7.68 -10.97
N VAL A 112 -0.44 -7.48 -10.18
CA VAL A 112 -1.74 -7.07 -10.72
C VAL A 112 -1.66 -5.63 -11.22
N ASN A 113 -2.01 -5.38 -12.48
CA ASN A 113 -1.77 -4.07 -13.10
C ASN A 113 -2.72 -2.97 -12.63
N ASN A 114 -4.00 -3.28 -12.46
CA ASN A 114 -5.00 -2.35 -11.98
C ASN A 114 -4.90 -2.22 -10.44
N PHE A 115 -4.87 -0.99 -9.94
CA PHE A 115 -4.64 -0.73 -8.51
C PHE A 115 -5.78 -1.25 -7.63
N GLU A 116 -7.03 -1.07 -8.05
CA GLU A 116 -8.18 -1.54 -7.29
C GLU A 116 -8.15 -3.07 -7.17
N GLU A 117 -7.97 -3.79 -8.27
CA GLU A 117 -7.81 -5.24 -8.29
C GLU A 117 -6.61 -5.71 -7.47
N ALA A 118 -5.50 -4.96 -7.54
CA ALA A 118 -4.27 -5.23 -6.80
C ALA A 118 -4.49 -5.18 -5.28
N MET A 119 -5.28 -4.22 -4.79
CA MET A 119 -5.59 -4.08 -3.36
C MET A 119 -6.73 -4.99 -2.91
N MET A 120 -7.60 -5.43 -3.84
CA MET A 120 -8.60 -6.46 -3.58
C MET A 120 -7.97 -7.85 -3.36
N SER A 121 -6.84 -8.13 -4.01
CA SER A 121 -6.10 -9.37 -3.83
C SER A 121 -5.19 -9.28 -2.62
N HIS A 122 -5.52 -9.99 -1.55
CA HIS A 122 -4.70 -10.06 -0.34
C HIS A 122 -3.28 -10.54 -0.63
N ASP A 123 -3.10 -11.49 -1.55
CA ASP A 123 -1.78 -11.98 -1.97
C ASP A 123 -0.93 -10.85 -2.57
N ASN A 124 -1.50 -10.06 -3.50
CA ASN A 124 -0.78 -8.97 -4.16
C ASN A 124 -0.54 -7.79 -3.19
N ALA A 125 -1.54 -7.45 -2.39
CA ALA A 125 -1.44 -6.42 -1.35
C ALA A 125 -0.34 -6.75 -0.32
N ALA A 126 -0.27 -8.00 0.13
CA ALA A 126 0.74 -8.49 1.06
C ALA A 126 2.16 -8.39 0.48
N LYS A 127 2.37 -8.79 -0.79
CA LYS A 127 3.66 -8.60 -1.48
C LYS A 127 4.07 -7.12 -1.52
N ALA A 128 3.13 -6.25 -1.88
CA ALA A 128 3.38 -4.82 -1.96
C ALA A 128 3.79 -4.24 -0.60
N MET A 129 3.06 -4.61 0.46
CA MET A 129 3.36 -4.18 1.83
C MET A 129 4.73 -4.66 2.32
N LEU A 130 5.04 -5.94 2.13
CA LEU A 130 6.32 -6.51 2.55
C LEU A 130 7.50 -5.85 1.83
N LEU A 131 7.39 -5.64 0.51
CA LEU A 131 8.45 -4.95 -0.26
C LEU A 131 8.54 -3.46 0.07
N TYR A 132 7.42 -2.80 0.36
CA TYR A 132 7.42 -1.41 0.83
C TYR A 132 8.17 -1.30 2.16
N LEU A 133 7.80 -2.11 3.15
CA LEU A 133 8.45 -2.08 4.45
C LEU A 133 9.93 -2.46 4.31
N ASN A 134 10.27 -3.52 3.58
CA ASN A 134 11.67 -3.93 3.39
C ASN A 134 12.52 -2.84 2.74
N ARG A 135 12.02 -2.20 1.68
CA ARG A 135 12.70 -1.06 1.04
C ARG A 135 12.99 0.07 2.02
N TYR A 136 12.02 0.38 2.89
CA TYR A 136 12.20 1.46 3.86
C TYR A 136 12.99 1.05 5.10
N TYR A 137 13.05 -0.23 5.43
CA TYR A 137 14.00 -0.78 6.39
C TYR A 137 15.44 -0.52 5.93
N ASP A 138 15.75 -0.80 4.67
CA ASP A 138 17.05 -0.50 4.08
C ASP A 138 17.34 1.01 4.04
N PHE A 139 16.36 1.82 3.64
CA PHE A 139 16.48 3.28 3.65
C PHE A 139 16.84 3.82 5.04
N PHE A 140 16.13 3.36 6.07
CA PHE A 140 16.34 3.78 7.45
C PHE A 140 17.67 3.30 8.02
N SER A 141 18.08 2.07 7.69
CA SER A 141 19.38 1.51 8.12
C SER A 141 20.58 2.30 7.58
N ASN A 142 20.40 3.01 6.47
CA ASN A 142 21.41 3.88 5.87
C ASN A 142 21.34 5.34 6.35
N SER A 143 20.45 5.67 7.30
CA SER A 143 20.28 7.02 7.83
C SER A 143 20.98 7.19 9.18
N SER A 144 21.88 8.16 9.28
CA SER A 144 22.61 8.43 10.52
C SER A 144 21.70 8.84 11.68
N SER A 145 20.72 9.72 11.44
CA SER A 145 19.79 10.14 12.51
C SER A 145 18.90 9.00 13.00
N VAL A 146 18.55 8.06 12.12
CA VAL A 146 17.81 6.85 12.49
C VAL A 146 18.69 5.92 13.31
N ASN A 147 19.91 5.64 12.86
CA ASN A 147 20.85 4.79 13.59
C ASN A 147 21.14 5.35 14.99
N THR A 148 21.34 6.66 15.12
CA THR A 148 21.49 7.32 16.42
C THR A 148 20.25 7.10 17.30
N ALA A 149 19.03 7.25 16.76
CA ALA A 149 17.81 7.05 17.53
C ALA A 149 17.62 5.60 18.01
N TRP A 150 18.04 4.62 17.21
CA TRP A 150 18.07 3.21 17.59
C TRP A 150 19.09 2.92 18.68
N GLU A 151 20.32 3.42 18.51
CA GLU A 151 21.42 3.22 19.47
C GLU A 151 21.13 3.88 20.82
N SER A 152 20.49 5.06 20.81
CA SER A 152 20.13 5.78 22.02
C SER A 152 18.82 5.29 22.66
N GLY A 153 18.09 4.37 22.01
CA GLY A 153 16.80 3.87 22.50
C GLY A 153 15.65 4.89 22.46
N ILE A 154 15.79 6.00 21.73
CA ILE A 154 14.73 7.03 21.61
C ILE A 154 13.55 6.55 20.75
N ALA A 155 13.81 5.57 19.88
CA ALA A 155 12.77 4.88 19.10
C ALA A 155 13.23 3.45 18.78
N THR A 156 12.27 2.53 18.69
CA THR A 156 12.53 1.18 18.17
C THR A 156 12.62 1.20 16.64
N LYS A 157 13.10 0.09 16.04
CA LYS A 157 13.11 -0.09 14.58
C LYS A 157 11.69 -0.12 14.04
N GLU A 158 10.82 -0.85 14.71
CA GLU A 158 9.43 -1.07 14.35
C GLU A 158 8.61 0.22 14.44
N GLU A 159 8.86 1.06 15.44
CA GLU A 159 8.19 2.36 15.62
C GLU A 159 8.53 3.34 14.50
N ILE A 160 9.81 3.42 14.11
CA ILE A 160 10.25 4.27 12.98
C ILE A 160 9.66 3.76 11.66
N MET A 161 9.66 2.45 11.47
CA MET A 161 9.07 1.81 10.29
C MET A 161 7.56 2.07 10.20
N ALA A 162 6.82 1.90 11.30
CA ALA A 162 5.39 2.18 11.38
C ALA A 162 5.07 3.66 11.11
N ALA A 163 5.86 4.58 11.67
CA ALA A 163 5.72 6.01 11.41
C ALA A 163 5.93 6.33 9.91
N GLY A 164 6.93 5.70 9.29
CA GLY A 164 7.18 5.81 7.86
C GLY A 164 6.06 5.23 7.00
N TYR A 165 5.45 4.13 7.43
CA TYR A 165 4.33 3.49 6.74
C TYR A 165 3.09 4.38 6.69
N ASN A 166 2.64 4.88 7.83
CA ASN A 166 1.42 5.69 7.92
C ASN A 166 1.57 7.10 7.33
N SER A 167 2.78 7.65 7.28
CA SER A 167 3.01 9.02 6.82
C SER A 167 3.81 9.10 5.52
N ASN A 168 5.06 9.51 5.61
CA ASN A 168 6.03 9.48 4.51
C ASN A 168 7.41 9.18 5.12
N PRO A 169 8.04 8.07 4.72
CA PRO A 169 9.30 7.63 5.32
C PRO A 169 10.43 8.64 5.14
N ASN A 170 10.39 9.46 4.08
CA ASN A 170 11.39 10.51 3.85
C ASN A 170 11.35 11.64 4.89
N LYS A 171 10.24 11.78 5.64
CA LYS A 171 10.08 12.83 6.67
C LYS A 171 10.58 12.38 8.04
N VAL A 172 10.61 11.08 8.31
CA VAL A 172 10.92 10.52 9.63
C VAL A 172 12.34 10.85 10.10
N PRO A 173 13.41 10.77 9.27
CA PRO A 173 14.76 11.11 9.70
C PRO A 173 14.90 12.56 10.21
N ARG A 174 14.11 13.48 9.64
CA ARG A 174 14.07 14.88 10.06
C ARG A 174 13.36 15.07 11.39
N THR A 175 12.29 14.33 11.67
CA THR A 175 11.63 14.44 12.98
C THR A 175 12.53 13.87 14.08
N LEU A 176 13.27 12.79 13.80
CA LEU A 176 14.20 12.17 14.76
C LEU A 176 15.33 13.09 15.22
N SER A 177 15.70 14.12 14.43
CA SER A 177 16.68 15.11 14.87
C SER A 177 16.21 15.96 16.05
N GLN A 178 14.95 15.83 16.49
CA GLN A 178 14.39 16.47 17.68
C GLN A 178 14.58 15.64 18.96
N GLY A 179 15.28 14.50 18.90
CA GLY A 179 15.53 13.63 20.05
C GLY A 179 14.23 13.05 20.63
N GLU A 180 14.10 13.03 21.95
CA GLU A 180 12.94 12.48 22.67
C GLU A 180 11.59 13.10 22.23
N TYR A 181 11.61 14.31 21.67
CA TYR A 181 10.42 15.00 21.21
C TYR A 181 9.99 14.68 19.79
N TRP A 182 10.70 13.80 19.07
CA TRP A 182 10.49 13.55 17.64
C TRP A 182 9.05 13.21 17.26
N LYS A 183 8.32 12.49 18.10
CA LYS A 183 6.91 12.12 17.86
C LYS A 183 6.00 13.34 17.78
N ARG A 184 6.33 14.42 18.49
CA ARG A 184 5.58 15.69 18.44
C ARG A 184 5.69 16.35 17.06
N GLY A 185 6.76 16.07 16.32
CA GLY A 185 6.96 16.51 14.94
C GLY A 185 6.22 15.67 13.89
N LEU A 186 5.64 14.52 14.26
CA LEU A 186 4.84 13.69 13.36
C LEU A 186 3.42 14.25 13.18
N PRO A 187 2.75 13.95 12.05
CA PRO A 187 1.32 14.23 11.91
C PRO A 187 0.50 13.64 13.07
N GLN A 188 -0.56 14.33 13.49
CA GLN A 188 -1.41 13.87 14.60
C GLN A 188 -1.99 12.47 14.36
N GLU A 189 -2.32 12.16 13.10
CA GLU A 189 -2.78 10.84 12.69
C GLU A 189 -1.72 9.75 12.92
N THR A 190 -0.46 10.05 12.64
CA THR A 190 0.65 9.13 12.88
C THR A 190 0.95 8.96 14.37
N GLN A 191 0.76 10.00 15.18
CA GLN A 191 0.91 9.90 16.64
C GLN A 191 -0.14 8.94 17.25
N ILE A 192 -1.41 9.03 16.83
CA ILE A 192 -2.42 8.05 17.27
C ILE A 192 -2.10 6.66 16.72
N TYR A 193 -1.68 6.56 15.46
CA TYR A 193 -1.30 5.28 14.85
C TYR A 193 -0.24 4.53 15.67
N LEU A 194 0.82 5.21 16.11
CA LEU A 194 1.84 4.63 16.98
C LEU A 194 1.30 4.27 18.37
N THR A 195 0.34 5.05 18.89
CA THR A 195 -0.33 4.75 20.17
C THR A 195 -1.21 3.49 20.08
N ILE A 196 -1.85 3.26 18.93
CA ILE A 196 -2.61 2.05 18.64
C ILE A 196 -1.66 0.86 18.57
N LEU A 197 -0.57 0.98 17.79
CA LEU A 197 0.46 -0.05 17.67
C LEU A 197 1.00 -0.45 19.04
N ARG A 198 1.33 0.53 19.91
CA ARG A 198 1.79 0.27 21.28
C ARG A 198 0.78 -0.53 22.11
N SER A 199 -0.50 -0.21 22.00
CA SER A 199 -1.54 -0.91 22.77
C SER A 199 -1.80 -2.32 22.26
N LEU A 200 -1.45 -2.59 21.00
CA LEU A 200 -1.47 -3.92 20.41
C LEU A 200 -0.25 -4.75 20.84
N ASP A 201 0.93 -4.13 20.81
CA ASP A 201 2.19 -4.72 21.24
C ASP A 201 3.12 -3.61 21.78
N SER A 202 3.38 -3.64 23.09
CA SER A 202 4.18 -2.61 23.75
C SER A 202 5.69 -2.79 23.54
N SER A 203 6.13 -3.95 23.04
CA SER A 203 7.54 -4.25 22.80
C SER A 203 8.08 -3.57 21.53
N VAL A 204 7.19 -3.24 20.59
CA VAL A 204 7.57 -2.67 19.29
C VAL A 204 7.55 -1.14 19.28
N THR A 205 7.21 -0.47 20.37
CA THR A 205 7.28 1.00 20.48
C THR A 205 7.84 1.46 21.81
N THR A 206 8.38 2.68 21.83
CA THR A 206 8.62 3.42 23.07
C THR A 206 7.34 4.11 23.57
N ASP A 207 7.37 4.77 24.73
CA ASP A 207 6.20 5.43 25.33
C ASP A 207 5.58 6.49 24.42
N PRO A 208 4.24 6.59 24.33
CA PRO A 208 3.59 7.53 23.44
C PRO A 208 3.89 8.98 23.86
N PRO A 209 3.75 9.97 22.97
CA PRO A 209 3.91 11.37 23.37
C PRO A 209 2.88 11.72 24.46
N GLU A 210 3.32 12.41 25.53
CA GLU A 210 2.51 12.78 26.71
C GLU A 210 1.15 13.44 26.39
N PHE A 211 1.00 14.06 25.21
CA PHE A 211 -0.22 14.73 24.78
C PHE A 211 -1.39 13.79 24.45
N TYR A 212 -1.18 12.48 24.36
CA TYR A 212 -2.27 11.53 24.10
C TYR A 212 -3.00 11.12 25.38
N GLN A 213 -3.48 12.10 26.15
CA GLN A 213 -4.59 11.90 27.07
C GLN A 213 -5.86 12.18 26.25
N ALA A 214 -6.65 11.14 25.96
CA ALA A 214 -7.98 11.35 25.40
C ALA A 214 -8.70 12.36 26.31
N PRO A 215 -9.17 13.51 25.81
CA PRO A 215 -9.87 14.44 26.68
C PRO A 215 -11.07 13.70 27.27
N ASP A 216 -11.24 13.77 28.60
CA ASP A 216 -12.31 13.13 29.41
C ASP A 216 -13.75 13.47 28.99
N ARG A 217 -13.95 14.15 27.85
CA ARG A 217 -15.26 14.43 27.31
C ARG A 217 -15.77 13.24 26.53
N VAL A 218 -16.41 12.32 27.25
CA VAL A 218 -17.40 11.39 26.71
C VAL A 218 -18.56 12.21 26.13
N THR A 219 -18.41 12.71 24.91
CA THR A 219 -19.57 13.01 24.08
C THR A 219 -19.92 11.72 23.36
N LYS A 220 -21.09 11.15 23.64
CA LYS A 220 -21.67 10.06 22.85
C LYS A 220 -21.76 10.52 21.40
N VAL A 221 -20.77 10.18 20.58
CA VAL A 221 -20.88 10.29 19.13
C VAL A 221 -21.79 9.14 18.71
N VAL A 222 -23.08 9.45 18.58
CA VAL A 222 -24.03 8.55 17.92
C VAL A 222 -23.58 8.42 16.47
N TYR A 223 -22.98 7.29 16.14
CA TYR A 223 -22.66 6.94 14.76
C TYR A 223 -23.95 6.94 13.94
N LYS A 224 -24.07 7.91 13.03
CA LYS A 224 -25.05 7.85 11.94
C LYS A 224 -24.35 7.14 10.78
N PRO A 225 -24.80 5.94 10.35
CA PRO A 225 -24.24 5.30 9.18
C PRO A 225 -24.31 6.27 7.99
N LYS A 226 -23.20 6.38 7.25
CA LYS A 226 -23.15 7.15 5.99
C LYS A 226 -24.27 6.62 5.10
N ARG A 227 -25.36 7.40 4.95
CA ARG A 227 -26.38 7.14 3.95
C ARG A 227 -25.67 7.14 2.60
N HIS A 228 -25.61 5.98 1.94
CA HIS A 228 -25.32 5.95 0.52
C HIS A 228 -26.30 6.88 -0.17
N ASN A 229 -25.76 7.86 -0.89
CA ASN A 229 -26.53 8.78 -1.70
C ASN A 229 -27.13 7.97 -2.84
N ARG A 230 -28.35 7.45 -2.64
CA ARG A 230 -29.09 6.61 -3.60
C ARG A 230 -29.52 7.40 -4.86
N ASP A 231 -29.27 8.70 -4.91
CA ASP A 231 -29.74 9.60 -5.96
C ASP A 231 -28.71 9.93 -7.04
N GLN A 232 -27.63 9.15 -7.17
CA GLN A 232 -26.72 9.22 -8.33
C GLN A 232 -26.82 8.02 -9.28
N VAL A 233 -27.97 7.35 -9.33
CA VAL A 233 -28.35 6.62 -10.54
C VAL A 233 -28.77 7.67 -11.59
N ARG A 234 -27.78 8.23 -12.30
CA ARG A 234 -28.06 8.88 -13.59
C ARG A 234 -28.66 7.82 -14.50
N SER A 235 -29.96 7.94 -14.72
CA SER A 235 -30.68 7.22 -15.76
C SER A 235 -29.91 7.36 -17.08
N VAL A 236 -29.35 6.25 -17.55
CA VAL A 236 -28.94 6.14 -18.95
C VAL A 236 -30.23 6.21 -19.75
N ARG A 237 -30.56 7.43 -20.18
CA ARG A 237 -31.66 7.70 -21.10
C ARG A 237 -31.31 7.00 -22.40
N LEU A 238 -31.88 5.81 -22.60
CA LEU A 238 -31.98 5.16 -23.90
C LEU A 238 -32.57 6.20 -24.86
N LYS A 239 -31.73 6.76 -25.73
CA LYS A 239 -32.20 7.54 -26.87
C LYS A 239 -32.83 6.55 -27.84
N SER A 240 -34.14 6.35 -27.74
CA SER A 240 -34.95 5.80 -28.81
C SER A 240 -34.71 6.68 -30.04
N ARG A 241 -34.13 6.06 -31.07
CA ARG A 241 -33.87 6.70 -32.35
C ARG A 241 -34.99 6.28 -33.28
N ASP A 242 -36.17 6.86 -33.06
CA ASP A 242 -37.25 6.80 -34.02
C ASP A 242 -36.95 7.78 -35.16
N LYS A 243 -36.51 7.23 -36.29
CA LYS A 243 -36.78 7.83 -37.60
C LYS A 243 -37.33 6.73 -38.51
N ALA A 244 -38.60 6.93 -38.84
CA ALA A 244 -39.33 6.20 -39.86
C ALA A 244 -38.61 6.25 -41.23
N SER A 245 -38.62 5.13 -41.93
CA SER A 245 -39.30 5.06 -43.23
C SER A 245 -39.42 3.60 -43.65
N SER A 246 -40.66 3.15 -43.83
CA SER A 246 -40.96 1.96 -44.60
C SER A 246 -40.84 2.29 -46.08
N ARG A 247 -40.23 1.39 -46.85
CA ARG A 247 -40.60 1.15 -48.24
C ARG A 247 -40.10 -0.22 -48.69
N TYR A 248 -40.96 -0.83 -49.49
CA TYR A 248 -41.01 -2.19 -49.97
C TYR A 248 -39.75 -2.69 -50.71
N SER A 249 -39.61 -4.02 -50.65
CA SER A 249 -38.68 -4.91 -51.34
C SER A 249 -38.74 -4.87 -52.88
N ALA A 250 -37.59 -5.10 -53.56
CA ALA A 250 -37.32 -6.20 -54.52
C ALA A 250 -36.11 -5.87 -55.44
N PRO A 251 -35.46 -6.87 -56.09
CA PRO A 251 -34.00 -6.92 -56.29
C PRO A 251 -33.51 -6.72 -57.74
N SER A 252 -32.21 -6.41 -57.94
CA SER A 252 -31.49 -6.85 -59.15
C SER A 252 -29.94 -6.74 -59.09
N LYS A 253 -29.29 -7.90 -59.33
CA LYS A 253 -28.14 -8.16 -60.22
C LYS A 253 -26.82 -7.37 -60.11
N SER A 254 -25.76 -8.16 -59.79
CA SER A 254 -24.45 -8.28 -60.50
C SER A 254 -23.54 -7.01 -60.58
N SER A 255 -22.21 -7.02 -60.50
CA SER A 255 -21.20 -7.99 -60.92
C SER A 255 -19.78 -7.40 -60.65
N TRP A 256 -18.76 -8.26 -60.52
CA TRP A 256 -17.32 -8.03 -60.83
C TRP A 256 -16.41 -7.32 -59.80
N ARG A 257 -15.52 -8.11 -59.13
CA ARG A 257 -14.05 -8.27 -59.38
C ARG A 257 -13.21 -7.10 -58.80
N LYS A 258 -12.08 -7.27 -58.12
CA LYS A 258 -10.98 -8.26 -58.22
C LYS A 258 -10.09 -8.20 -56.96
N SER A 259 -9.55 -9.35 -56.62
CA SER A 259 -8.37 -9.61 -55.79
C SER A 259 -7.04 -9.26 -56.50
N LYS A 260 -5.99 -9.04 -55.70
CA LYS A 260 -4.55 -9.42 -55.85
C LYS A 260 -3.73 -8.62 -54.82
N ALA A 261 -3.03 -9.18 -53.84
CA ALA A 261 -1.93 -10.17 -53.81
C ALA A 261 -0.56 -9.63 -54.26
N SER A 262 0.39 -9.71 -53.31
CA SER A 262 1.85 -9.93 -53.40
C SER A 262 2.74 -8.94 -54.18
N SER A 263 3.85 -8.49 -53.57
CA SER A 263 5.14 -9.20 -53.64
C SER A 263 6.33 -8.38 -53.10
N ASN A 264 7.17 -9.04 -52.29
CA ASN A 264 8.64 -9.06 -52.22
C ASN A 264 9.51 -7.87 -52.70
N SER A 265 10.52 -7.53 -51.88
CA SER A 265 11.97 -7.55 -52.24
C SER A 265 12.81 -6.88 -51.12
N ARG A 266 13.56 -7.62 -50.29
CA ARG A 266 15.03 -7.82 -50.35
C ARG A 266 15.88 -6.63 -50.84
N TYR A 267 16.76 -6.13 -49.97
CA TYR A 267 18.14 -5.62 -50.19
C TYR A 267 18.75 -5.38 -48.78
N SER A 268 19.57 -6.28 -48.22
CA SER A 268 21.04 -6.42 -48.33
C SER A 268 21.89 -5.16 -48.04
N SER A 269 22.61 -5.26 -46.91
CA SER A 269 24.01 -4.85 -46.67
C SER A 269 24.45 -3.40 -46.92
N LYS A 270 24.96 -2.75 -45.86
CA LYS A 270 26.33 -2.18 -45.87
C LYS A 270 26.81 -1.87 -44.45
N GLN A 271 27.96 -2.44 -44.12
CA GLN A 271 28.80 -2.08 -42.99
C GLN A 271 29.22 -0.61 -43.08
N ASN A 272 29.38 0.05 -41.93
CA ASN A 272 30.45 1.04 -41.79
C ASN A 272 30.88 1.17 -40.33
N THR A 273 32.06 0.60 -40.06
CA THR A 273 32.95 0.90 -38.95
C THR A 273 33.39 2.37 -38.96
N LYS A 274 33.42 3.03 -37.79
CA LYS A 274 34.50 3.97 -37.44
C LYS A 274 34.57 4.22 -35.94
N VAL A 275 35.62 3.65 -35.36
CA VAL A 275 36.24 3.96 -34.07
C VAL A 275 36.78 5.39 -34.11
N LYS A 276 36.59 6.18 -33.03
CA LYS A 276 37.59 7.17 -32.57
C LYS A 276 37.49 7.38 -31.06
N THR A 277 38.47 6.82 -30.37
CA THR A 277 38.92 7.12 -29.01
C THR A 277 39.84 8.34 -29.02
N GLN A 278 39.74 9.23 -28.02
CA GLN A 278 40.79 10.13 -27.47
C GLN A 278 40.11 10.89 -26.30
N VAL A 279 40.34 10.63 -25.01
CA VAL A 279 41.56 10.81 -24.17
C VAL A 279 42.26 12.14 -24.40
N LYS A 280 42.07 13.08 -23.46
CA LYS A 280 43.10 14.04 -23.02
C LYS A 280 42.91 14.38 -21.54
N ALA A 281 44.02 14.34 -20.83
CA ALA A 281 44.17 14.49 -19.39
C ALA A 281 44.97 15.76 -19.05
N LYS A 282 44.80 16.25 -17.80
CA LYS A 282 45.68 17.14 -16.99
C LYS A 282 45.82 18.58 -17.53
N LYS A 283 46.02 19.66 -16.75
CA LYS A 283 46.70 19.86 -15.46
C LYS A 283 46.44 21.31 -14.95
N ASN A 284 46.90 21.58 -13.72
CA ASN A 284 47.13 22.86 -13.01
C ASN A 284 46.02 23.24 -12.01
N GLN A 285 46.14 23.07 -10.69
CA GLN A 285 47.23 23.30 -9.72
C GLN A 285 47.51 24.80 -9.41
N ARG A 286 47.12 25.17 -8.18
CA ARG A 286 47.71 26.18 -7.26
C ARG A 286 47.79 27.65 -7.69
N ARG A 287 47.08 28.51 -6.94
CA ARG A 287 47.54 29.76 -6.31
C ARG A 287 46.71 29.91 -5.02
N ARG A 288 47.36 29.72 -3.86
CA ARG A 288 47.89 30.76 -2.95
C ARG A 288 46.78 31.35 -2.10
#